data_AF-A0A3L8SIB7-F1
#
_entry.id   AF-A0A3L8SIB7-F1
#
_cell.length_a   1.000
_cell.length_b   1.000
_cell.length_c   1.000
_cell.angle_alpha   90.00
_cell.angle_beta   90.00
_cell.angle_gamma   90.00
#
_symmetry.space_group_name_H-M   'P 1'
#
loop_
_entity.id
_entity.type
_entity.pdbx_description
1 polymer ?
#
loop_
_entity_poly.entity_id
_entity_poly.type
_entity_poly.pdbx_seq_one_letter_code
_entity_poly.pdbx_strand_id
1 'polypeptide(L)'
;QKEKMKKLHQLKGVNERLLFHGTSPSHVSAICEQNFDWRLCGTHGTMYGKGSYFARDASYSHEYCSSVGGRYSMFVAQVLVGDSVRGSPEYCRPPPRDKNSNTLYDSCVDDPTDPSIFVVFEKQQIYPAYILEYSLETSCVVL
;
A
#
# COMPACT_ATOMS: atom_id res chain seq x y z
N GLN A 1 -15.32 -3.74 5.15
CA GLN A 1 -14.64 -4.45 4.05
C GLN A 1 -14.18 -5.86 4.43
N LYS A 2 -13.46 -6.04 5.54
CA LYS A 2 -12.98 -7.37 6.00
C LYS A 2 -14.04 -8.47 6.03
N GLU A 3 -15.20 -8.22 6.64
CA GLU A 3 -16.31 -9.18 6.67
C GLU A 3 -16.88 -9.50 5.29
N LYS A 4 -16.89 -8.53 4.37
CA LYS A 4 -17.29 -8.74 2.97
C LYS A 4 -16.31 -9.68 2.26
N MET A 5 -15.01 -9.48 2.45
CA MET A 5 -13.97 -10.34 1.89
C MET A 5 -14.02 -11.74 2.49
N LYS A 6 -14.22 -11.90 3.81
CA LYS A 6 -14.42 -13.22 4.43
C LYS A 6 -15.58 -14.00 3.82
N LYS A 7 -16.70 -13.33 3.52
CA LYS A 7 -17.86 -13.97 2.86
C LYS A 7 -17.56 -14.40 1.43
N LEU A 8 -16.78 -13.60 0.69
CA LEU A 8 -16.34 -13.93 -0.69
C LEU A 8 -15.38 -15.11 -0.73
N HIS A 9 -14.47 -15.20 0.24
CA HIS A 9 -13.39 -16.19 0.28
C HIS A 9 -13.76 -17.51 0.99
N GLN A 10 -15.06 -17.72 1.29
CA GLN A 10 -15.70 -18.95 1.80
C GLN A 10 -14.75 -19.99 2.40
N LEU A 11 -14.28 -19.73 3.64
CA LEU A 11 -13.45 -20.58 4.53
C LEU A 11 -11.94 -20.28 4.56
N LYS A 12 -11.37 -19.57 3.58
CA LYS A 12 -9.99 -19.06 3.69
C LYS A 12 -10.03 -17.66 4.31
N GLY A 13 -9.25 -17.43 5.37
CA GLY A 13 -9.11 -16.11 5.97
C GLY A 13 -8.69 -15.05 4.94
N VAL A 14 -9.00 -13.79 5.21
CA VAL A 14 -8.59 -12.69 4.31
C VAL A 14 -7.09 -12.50 4.45
N ASN A 15 -6.36 -12.57 3.34
CA ASN A 15 -4.93 -12.27 3.29
C ASN A 15 -4.73 -10.79 3.68
N GLU A 16 -4.13 -10.58 4.85
CA GLU A 16 -3.92 -9.30 5.49
C GLU A 16 -2.43 -9.16 5.80
N ARG A 17 -1.84 -8.02 5.45
CA ARG A 17 -0.40 -7.78 5.57
C ARG A 17 -0.13 -6.44 6.25
N LEU A 18 0.96 -6.39 7.01
CA LEU A 18 1.56 -5.12 7.42
C LEU A 18 2.53 -4.70 6.31
N LEU A 19 2.32 -3.51 5.74
CA LEU A 19 3.09 -2.99 4.62
C LEU A 19 3.47 -1.54 4.86
N PHE A 20 4.57 -1.10 4.25
CA PHE A 20 5.10 0.24 4.39
C PHE A 20 4.53 1.19 3.32
N HIS A 21 4.37 2.46 3.69
CA HIS A 21 4.02 3.54 2.76
C HIS A 21 4.81 4.79 3.10
N GLY A 22 5.72 5.17 2.20
CA GLY A 22 6.46 6.42 2.29
C GLY A 22 5.56 7.62 1.98
N THR A 23 5.70 8.70 2.74
CA THR A 23 4.95 9.93 2.50
C THR A 23 5.76 11.16 2.91
N SER A 24 5.29 12.34 2.51
CA SER A 24 5.71 13.60 3.11
C SER A 24 5.08 13.76 4.51
N PRO A 25 5.81 14.31 5.50
CA PRO A 25 5.25 14.69 6.80
C PRO A 25 4.00 15.58 6.70
N SER A 26 3.89 16.39 5.65
CA SER A 26 2.72 17.25 5.39
C SER A 26 1.41 16.49 5.18
N HIS A 27 1.46 15.21 4.79
CA HIS A 27 0.27 14.39 4.55
C HIS A 27 -0.12 13.52 5.74
N VAL A 28 0.70 13.45 6.79
CA VAL A 28 0.47 12.53 7.93
C VAL A 28 -0.88 12.78 8.61
N SER A 29 -1.20 14.03 8.96
CA SER A 29 -2.48 14.35 9.60
C SER A 29 -3.68 13.98 8.73
N ALA A 30 -3.61 14.30 7.43
CA ALA A 30 -4.67 13.99 6.48
C ALA A 30 -4.89 12.48 6.33
N ILE A 31 -3.83 11.69 6.27
CA ILE A 31 -3.91 10.22 6.19
C ILE A 31 -4.50 9.63 7.48
N CYS A 32 -4.14 10.15 8.66
CA CYS A 32 -4.70 9.68 9.93
C CYS A 32 -6.21 9.95 10.04
N GLU A 33 -6.67 11.11 9.56
CA GLU A 33 -8.07 11.51 9.66
C GLU A 33 -8.95 10.91 8.55
N GLN A 34 -8.42 10.83 7.32
CA GLN A 34 -9.22 10.56 6.13
C GLN A 34 -8.86 9.25 5.43
N ASN A 35 -7.83 8.56 5.94
CA ASN A 35 -7.19 7.38 5.34
C ASN A 35 -6.42 7.73 4.04
N PHE A 36 -5.77 6.75 3.43
CA PHE A 36 -5.06 6.93 2.17
C PHE A 36 -6.05 7.19 1.03
N ASP A 37 -5.80 8.24 0.24
CA ASP A 37 -6.55 8.55 -0.97
C ASP A 37 -5.57 8.86 -2.11
N TRP A 38 -5.34 7.89 -2.98
CA TRP A 38 -4.43 8.02 -4.12
C TRP A 38 -4.82 9.13 -5.09
N ARG A 39 -6.08 9.59 -5.07
CA ARG A 39 -6.54 10.72 -5.89
C ARG A 39 -6.01 12.05 -5.37
N LEU A 40 -5.63 12.11 -4.09
CA LEU A 40 -5.03 13.28 -3.44
C LEU A 40 -3.51 13.16 -3.34
N CYS A 41 -2.97 11.94 -3.24
CA CYS A 41 -1.55 11.71 -2.98
C CYS A 41 -0.63 11.75 -4.22
N GLY A 42 -1.11 12.16 -5.39
CA GLY A 42 -0.31 12.28 -6.61
C GLY A 42 0.01 10.93 -7.25
N THR A 43 -0.34 10.78 -8.53
CA THR A 43 -0.18 9.53 -9.30
C THR A 43 1.15 9.50 -10.05
N HIS A 44 2.28 9.69 -9.36
CA HIS A 44 3.59 9.51 -9.98
C HIS A 44 3.98 8.03 -9.89
N GLY A 45 4.25 7.37 -11.03
CA GLY A 45 4.72 5.98 -11.05
C GLY A 45 3.63 4.90 -10.94
N THR A 46 2.46 5.09 -11.59
CA THR A 46 1.35 4.12 -11.57
C THR A 46 1.59 2.89 -12.44
N MET A 47 2.73 2.20 -12.32
CA MET A 47 3.04 1.04 -13.19
C MET A 47 2.10 -0.16 -12.99
N TYR A 48 1.52 -0.30 -11.79
CA TYR A 48 0.70 -1.45 -11.41
C TYR A 48 -0.78 -1.10 -11.14
N GLY A 49 -1.17 0.14 -11.48
CA GLY A 49 -2.53 0.64 -11.36
C GLY A 49 -2.62 2.00 -10.69
N LYS A 50 -3.77 2.65 -10.82
CA LYS A 50 -4.12 3.93 -10.22
C LYS A 50 -4.76 3.67 -8.86
N GLY A 51 -3.91 3.41 -7.87
CA GLY A 51 -4.30 3.08 -6.50
C GLY A 51 -3.24 3.52 -5.49
N SER A 52 -3.47 3.24 -4.21
CA SER A 52 -2.50 3.48 -3.14
C SER A 52 -1.47 2.35 -3.13
N TYR A 53 -0.19 2.72 -3.15
CA TYR A 53 0.94 1.79 -3.22
C TYR A 53 1.48 1.48 -1.82
N PHE A 54 1.77 0.22 -1.55
CA PHE A 54 2.36 -0.25 -0.31
C PHE A 54 3.50 -1.22 -0.62
N ALA A 55 4.61 -1.13 0.12
CA ALA A 55 5.77 -1.98 -0.09
C ALA A 55 5.90 -3.02 1.03
N ARG A 56 6.41 -4.20 0.68
CA ARG A 56 6.86 -5.21 1.65
C ARG A 56 8.05 -4.68 2.46
N ASP A 57 8.98 -4.01 1.79
CA ASP A 57 10.26 -3.60 2.33
C ASP A 57 10.28 -2.08 2.60
N ALA A 58 10.71 -1.69 3.80
CA ALA A 58 10.74 -0.28 4.22
C ALA A 58 11.71 0.56 3.38
N SER A 59 12.80 -0.03 2.89
CA SER A 59 13.78 0.61 2.03
C SER A 59 13.16 1.11 0.73
N TYR A 60 12.25 0.35 0.12
CA TYR A 60 11.53 0.78 -1.06
C TYR A 60 10.61 1.97 -0.75
N SER A 61 9.92 1.93 0.39
CA SER A 61 9.07 3.05 0.83
C SER A 61 9.87 4.31 1.19
N HIS A 62 11.12 4.16 1.64
CA HIS A 62 12.00 5.30 1.96
C HIS A 62 12.24 6.19 0.74
N GLU A 63 12.36 5.61 -0.47
CA GLU A 63 12.55 6.36 -1.72
C GLU A 63 11.39 7.33 -2.02
N TYR A 64 10.22 7.10 -1.43
CA TYR A 64 9.02 7.94 -1.55
C TYR A 64 8.78 8.81 -0.31
N CYS A 65 9.66 8.78 0.69
CA CYS A 65 9.60 9.67 1.84
C CYS A 65 10.25 11.02 1.50
N SER A 66 9.62 12.11 1.92
CA SER A 66 10.27 13.43 1.94
C SER A 66 10.78 13.74 3.34
N SER A 67 11.96 14.36 3.46
CA SER A 67 12.47 14.77 4.76
C SER A 67 12.15 16.23 5.08
N VAL A 68 11.86 16.50 6.36
CA VAL A 68 11.80 17.87 6.90
C VAL A 68 12.80 17.95 8.04
N GLY A 69 13.85 18.77 7.86
CA GLY A 69 14.92 18.88 8.86
C GLY A 69 15.70 17.58 9.10
N GLY A 70 15.86 16.74 8.06
CA GLY A 70 16.56 15.44 8.16
C GLY A 70 15.74 14.33 8.83
N ARG A 71 14.48 14.59 9.18
CA ARG A 71 13.53 13.59 9.68
C ARG A 71 12.59 13.13 8.59
N TYR A 72 12.35 11.83 8.55
CA TYR A 72 11.49 11.12 7.63
C TYR A 72 10.31 10.53 8.38
N SER A 73 9.17 10.43 7.70
CA SER A 73 7.97 9.78 8.22
C SER A 73 7.46 8.76 7.21
N MET A 74 7.11 7.56 7.68
CA MET A 74 6.43 6.55 6.87
C MET A 74 5.34 5.87 7.68
N PHE A 75 4.34 5.33 7.01
CA PHE A 75 3.31 4.52 7.65
C PHE A 75 3.65 3.03 7.58
N VAL A 76 3.26 2.31 8.63
CA VAL A 76 2.99 0.87 8.56
C VAL A 76 1.49 0.70 8.58
N ALA A 77 0.93 0.21 7.48
CA ALA A 77 -0.50 0.01 7.32
C ALA A 77 -0.85 -1.47 7.36
N GLN A 78 -1.97 -1.80 8.01
CA GLN A 78 -2.62 -3.10 7.88
C GLN A 78 -3.49 -3.07 6.62
N VAL A 79 -3.14 -3.89 5.65
CA VAL A 79 -3.71 -3.88 4.31
C VAL A 79 -4.36 -5.22 4.02
N LEU A 80 -5.65 -5.19 3.67
CA LEU A 80 -6.41 -6.34 3.19
C LEU A 80 -6.10 -6.56 1.71
N VAL A 81 -5.02 -7.29 1.43
CA VAL A 81 -4.56 -7.55 0.05
C VAL A 81 -5.43 -8.59 -0.67
N GLY A 82 -6.04 -9.53 0.07
CA GLY A 82 -6.92 -10.55 -0.50
C GLY A 82 -6.24 -11.39 -1.58
N ASP A 83 -6.97 -11.72 -2.65
CA ASP A 83 -6.37 -12.32 -3.84
C ASP A 83 -5.82 -11.23 -4.76
N SER A 84 -4.53 -11.36 -5.06
CA SER A 84 -3.77 -10.41 -5.86
C SER A 84 -3.52 -10.92 -7.27
N VAL A 85 -3.34 -10.00 -8.21
CA VAL A 85 -2.96 -10.27 -9.61
C VAL A 85 -1.93 -9.26 -10.07
N ARG A 86 -1.17 -9.57 -11.13
CA ARG A 86 -0.22 -8.60 -11.70
C ARG A 86 -0.93 -7.32 -12.12
N GLY A 87 -0.39 -6.18 -11.71
CA GLY A 87 -0.92 -4.86 -12.04
C GLY A 87 -0.62 -4.41 -13.47
N SER A 88 -1.32 -3.36 -13.87
CA SER A 88 -1.16 -2.67 -15.16
C SER A 88 -1.45 -1.19 -14.97
N PRO A 89 -0.76 -0.28 -15.69
CA PRO A 89 -0.98 1.16 -15.54
C PRO A 89 -2.39 1.62 -15.91
N GLU A 90 -3.11 0.83 -16.72
CA GLU A 90 -4.47 1.14 -17.15
C GLU A 90 -5.54 0.81 -16.09
N TYR A 91 -5.18 0.07 -15.04
CA TYR A 91 -6.14 -0.36 -14.04
C TYR A 91 -6.52 0.79 -13.10
N CYS A 92 -7.80 1.18 -13.13
CA CYS A 92 -8.42 2.05 -12.13
C CYS A 92 -9.09 1.26 -10.99
N ARG A 93 -9.15 -0.08 -11.12
CA ARG A 93 -9.65 -1.06 -10.16
C ARG A 93 -9.04 -2.42 -10.50
N PRO A 94 -9.04 -3.41 -9.59
CA PRO A 94 -8.55 -4.75 -9.92
C PRO A 94 -9.35 -5.38 -11.08
N PRO A 95 -8.70 -6.17 -11.95
CA PRO A 95 -9.38 -6.83 -13.06
C PRO A 95 -10.28 -7.99 -12.57
N PRO A 96 -11.18 -8.50 -13.43
CA PRO A 96 -11.94 -9.72 -13.16
C PRO A 96 -11.04 -10.95 -12.98
N ARG A 97 -11.45 -11.90 -12.14
CA ARG A 97 -10.72 -13.16 -11.91
C ARG A 97 -10.73 -14.08 -13.12
N ASP A 98 -11.90 -14.16 -13.77
CA ASP A 98 -12.13 -14.91 -14.99
C ASP A 98 -12.92 -14.04 -15.97
N LYS A 99 -12.81 -14.33 -17.27
CA LYS A 99 -13.51 -13.59 -18.34
C LYS A 99 -15.03 -13.55 -18.17
N ASN A 100 -15.60 -14.53 -17.48
CA ASN A 100 -17.05 -14.68 -17.26
C ASN A 100 -17.47 -14.48 -15.81
N SER A 101 -16.55 -14.07 -14.92
CA SER A 101 -16.84 -13.88 -13.50
C SER A 101 -17.14 -12.42 -13.19
N ASN A 102 -18.18 -12.17 -12.41
CA ASN A 102 -18.44 -10.86 -11.79
C ASN A 102 -17.53 -10.59 -10.58
N THR A 103 -16.66 -11.53 -10.22
CA THR A 103 -15.73 -11.41 -9.10
C THR A 103 -14.41 -10.79 -9.57
N LEU A 104 -13.99 -9.73 -8.89
CA LEU A 104 -12.72 -9.06 -9.14
C LEU A 104 -11.63 -9.64 -8.22
N TYR A 105 -10.38 -9.41 -8.58
CA TYR A 105 -9.29 -9.48 -7.61
C TYR A 105 -9.46 -8.39 -6.54
N ASP A 106 -8.73 -8.53 -5.43
CA ASP A 106 -8.80 -7.63 -4.30
C ASP A 106 -7.70 -6.56 -4.34
N SER A 107 -6.55 -6.87 -4.97
CA SER A 107 -5.42 -5.96 -5.13
C SER A 107 -4.60 -6.29 -6.38
N CYS A 108 -3.71 -5.38 -6.77
CA CYS A 108 -2.69 -5.63 -7.79
C CYS A 108 -1.29 -5.70 -7.18
N VAL A 109 -0.39 -6.43 -7.81
CA VAL A 109 1.02 -6.58 -7.38
C VAL A 109 1.99 -6.43 -8.55
N ASP A 110 3.27 -6.24 -8.24
CA ASP A 110 4.37 -6.25 -9.21
C ASP A 110 4.65 -7.65 -9.77
N ASP A 111 4.75 -8.64 -8.88
CA ASP A 111 4.99 -10.04 -9.19
C ASP A 111 4.00 -10.95 -8.42
N PRO A 112 3.18 -11.77 -9.11
CA PRO A 112 2.24 -12.68 -8.43
C PRO A 112 2.89 -13.80 -7.61
N THR A 113 4.17 -14.10 -7.84
CA THR A 113 4.90 -15.20 -7.19
C THR A 113 5.63 -14.75 -5.94
N ASP A 114 6.35 -13.63 -5.99
CA ASP A 114 6.97 -12.96 -4.84
C ASP A 114 6.68 -11.45 -4.84
N PRO A 115 5.50 -11.03 -4.38
CA PRO A 115 5.08 -9.64 -4.45
C PRO A 115 5.87 -8.76 -3.46
N SER A 116 6.47 -7.69 -3.98
CA SER A 116 7.15 -6.67 -3.20
C SER A 116 6.35 -5.36 -3.11
N ILE A 117 5.46 -5.12 -4.07
CA ILE A 117 4.59 -3.94 -4.16
C ILE A 117 3.14 -4.39 -4.25
N PHE A 118 2.29 -3.74 -3.47
CA PHE A 118 0.84 -3.95 -3.46
C PHE A 118 0.13 -2.64 -3.79
N VAL A 119 -0.81 -2.71 -4.73
CA VAL A 119 -1.67 -1.59 -5.13
C VAL A 119 -3.09 -1.88 -4.71
N VAL A 120 -3.65 -0.98 -3.91
CA VAL A 120 -4.99 -1.08 -3.35
C VAL A 120 -5.83 0.10 -3.80
N PHE A 121 -7.04 -0.20 -4.29
CA PHE A 121 -7.90 0.78 -4.96
C PHE A 121 -8.98 1.33 -4.03
N GLU A 122 -9.36 0.57 -2.99
CA GLU A 122 -10.39 0.94 -2.03
C GLU A 122 -9.79 1.27 -0.66
N LYS A 123 -10.03 2.50 -0.18
CA LYS A 123 -9.45 2.97 1.09
C LYS A 123 -9.88 2.14 2.31
N GLN A 124 -11.05 1.51 2.28
CA GLN A 124 -11.54 0.66 3.38
C GLN A 124 -10.82 -0.69 3.48
N GLN A 125 -9.91 -1.01 2.55
CA GLN A 125 -8.98 -2.13 2.67
C GLN A 125 -7.74 -1.78 3.51
N ILE A 126 -7.57 -0.51 3.88
CA ILE A 126 -6.34 -0.01 4.49
C ILE A 126 -6.66 0.55 5.87
N TYR A 127 -5.81 0.24 6.84
CA TYR A 127 -5.80 0.85 8.16
C TYR A 127 -4.38 1.33 8.49
N PRO A 128 -4.13 2.65 8.59
CA PRO A 128 -2.83 3.18 9.01
C PRO A 128 -2.59 2.86 10.50
N ALA A 129 -1.86 1.78 10.77
CA ALA A 129 -1.71 1.25 12.12
C ALA A 129 -0.63 1.97 12.93
N TYR A 130 0.47 2.34 12.28
CA TYR A 130 1.60 3.01 12.92
C TYR A 130 2.21 4.09 12.02
N ILE A 131 2.79 5.09 12.66
CA ILE A 131 3.70 6.07 12.03
C ILE A 131 5.10 5.77 12.54
N LEU A 132 6.05 5.63 11.63
CA LEU A 132 7.46 5.54 11.93
C LEU A 132 8.11 6.89 11.61
N GLU A 133 8.80 7.45 12.60
CA GLU A 133 9.65 8.63 12.44
C GLU A 133 11.10 8.23 12.64
N TYR A 134 11.98 8.62 11.71
CA TYR A 134 13.39 8.27 11.75
C TYR A 134 14.25 9.33 11.07
N SER A 135 15.55 9.31 11.33
CA SER A 135 16.54 10.15 10.67
C SER A 135 17.67 9.26 10.13
N LEU A 136 18.30 9.70 9.04
CA LEU A 136 19.53 9.08 8.57
C LEU A 136 20.69 9.67 9.38
N GLU A 137 21.34 8.86 10.21
CA GLU A 137 22.59 9.26 10.87
C GLU A 137 23.76 9.00 9.91
N THR A 138 24.60 10.01 9.69
CA THR A 138 25.72 9.96 8.74
C THR A 138 27.04 9.47 9.35
N SER A 139 27.11 9.17 10.65
CA SER A 139 28.38 8.80 11.28
C SER A 139 28.25 7.60 12.21
N CYS A 140 28.68 6.44 11.71
CA CYS A 140 29.26 5.43 12.60
C CYS A 140 30.65 5.95 13.02
N VAL A 141 30.72 6.63 14.17
CA VAL A 141 32.00 6.95 14.79
C VAL A 141 32.43 5.71 15.55
N VAL A 142 33.38 4.97 15.01
CA VAL A 142 34.14 4.01 15.81
C VAL A 142 35.16 4.85 16.59
N LEU A 143 34.91 5.05 17.88
CA LEU A 143 35.86 5.64 18.83
C LEU A 143 37.01 4.67 19.11
#